data_AF-A0A1H8M1M7-F1
#
_entry.id   AF-A0A1H8M1M7-F1
#
_cell.length_a   1.000
_cell.length_b   1.000
_cell.length_c   1.000
_cell.angle_alpha   90.00
_cell.angle_beta   90.00
_cell.angle_gamma   90.00
#
_symmetry.space_group_name_H-M   'P 1'
#
loop_
_entity.id
_entity.type
_entity.pdbx_description
1 polymer ?
#
loop_
_entity_poly.entity_id
_entity_poly.type
_entity_poly.pdbx_seq_one_letter_code
_entity_poly.pdbx_strand_id
1 'polypeptide(L)'
;MKIRIKGNSLRYRLTKTDVETFDRDGYLEESTKFGTRTFKYALQRTETEFLTADFTDNTIIMYMPVALALEWTSTNRVGYENNSSEMYLLVEKDFKCLDNVAEDQSDNYPNPLVENFTKKEL
;
A
#
# COMPACT_ATOMS: atom_id res chain seq x y z
N MET A 1 -6.84 1.38 3.28
CA MET A 1 -5.77 0.71 2.50
C MET A 1 -6.34 -0.19 1.41
N LYS A 2 -5.65 -0.39 0.27
CA LYS A 2 -6.07 -1.30 -0.82
C LYS A 2 -5.05 -2.41 -1.06
N ILE A 3 -5.54 -3.59 -1.41
CA ILE A 3 -4.74 -4.76 -1.83
C ILE A 3 -4.91 -5.05 -3.32
N ARG A 4 -3.79 -5.37 -4.00
CA ARG A 4 -3.78 -5.91 -5.36
C ARG A 4 -2.88 -7.15 -5.42
N ILE A 5 -3.42 -8.23 -6.00
CA ILE A 5 -2.70 -9.48 -6.23
C ILE A 5 -2.71 -9.79 -7.73
N LYS A 6 -1.56 -10.18 -8.29
CA LYS A 6 -1.46 -10.64 -9.69
C LYS A 6 -0.34 -11.68 -9.82
N GLY A 7 -0.69 -12.94 -10.05
CA GLY A 7 0.30 -14.02 -10.01
C GLY A 7 1.01 -14.04 -8.66
N ASN A 8 2.34 -14.22 -8.65
CA ASN A 8 3.13 -14.20 -7.41
C ASN A 8 3.57 -12.78 -7.03
N SER A 9 2.61 -11.85 -6.98
CA SER A 9 2.87 -10.44 -6.65
C SER A 9 1.79 -9.88 -5.75
N LEU A 10 2.21 -9.21 -4.67
CA LEU A 10 1.35 -8.54 -3.71
C LEU A 10 1.71 -7.05 -3.65
N ARG A 11 0.71 -6.19 -3.81
CA ARG A 11 0.86 -4.75 -3.71
C ARG A 11 -0.15 -4.16 -2.73
N TYR A 12 0.32 -3.32 -1.82
CA TYR A 12 -0.50 -2.44 -1.00
C TYR A 12 -0.40 -0.99 -1.46
N ARG A 13 -1.56 -0.33 -1.48
CA ARG A 13 -1.69 1.10 -1.72
C ARG A 13 -2.34 1.75 -0.52
N LEU A 14 -1.70 2.77 0.03
CA LEU A 14 -2.16 3.46 1.23
C LEU A 14 -2.52 4.91 0.89
N THR A 15 -3.71 5.35 1.31
CA THR A 15 -4.12 6.76 1.27
C THR A 15 -3.30 7.58 2.26
N LYS A 16 -3.53 8.90 2.35
CA LYS A 16 -2.82 9.72 3.35
C LYS A 16 -3.17 9.30 4.78
N THR A 17 -4.46 9.11 5.07
CA THR A 17 -4.91 8.66 6.39
C THR A 17 -4.34 7.29 6.76
N ASP A 18 -4.24 6.38 5.78
CA ASP A 18 -3.61 5.08 5.98
C ASP A 18 -2.13 5.22 6.38
N VAL A 19 -1.35 6.06 5.68
CA VAL A 19 0.07 6.29 5.97
C VAL A 19 0.25 6.92 7.35
N GLU A 20 -0.59 7.90 7.71
CA GLU A 20 -0.56 8.53 9.05
C GLU A 20 -0.88 7.52 10.16
N THR A 21 -1.88 6.66 9.94
CA THR A 21 -2.25 5.61 10.90
C THR A 21 -1.13 4.59 11.05
N PHE A 22 -0.55 4.13 9.93
CA PHE A 22 0.57 3.21 9.95
C PHE A 22 1.82 3.81 10.61
N ASP A 23 2.07 5.11 10.41
CA ASP A 23 3.21 5.79 11.05
C ASP A 23 3.09 5.81 12.57
N ARG A 24 1.89 6.13 13.06
CA ARG A 24 1.58 6.21 14.49
C ARG A 24 1.59 4.84 15.16
N ASP A 25 0.90 3.87 14.57
CA ASP A 25 0.56 2.61 15.25
C ASP A 25 1.50 1.47 14.86
N GLY A 26 2.25 1.60 13.75
CA GLY A 26 3.11 0.55 13.21
C GLY A 26 2.36 -0.66 12.64
N TYR A 27 1.03 -0.58 12.60
CA TYR A 27 0.14 -1.62 12.11
C TYR A 27 -1.11 -0.99 11.49
N LEU A 28 -1.52 -1.50 10.33
CA LEU A 28 -2.75 -1.10 9.66
C LEU A 28 -3.41 -2.35 9.07
N GLU A 29 -4.67 -2.61 9.40
CA GLU A 29 -5.44 -3.76 8.93
C GLU A 29 -6.75 -3.30 8.28
N GLU A 30 -7.11 -4.00 7.21
CA GLU A 30 -8.41 -3.91 6.56
C GLU A 30 -9.08 -5.29 6.53
N SER A 31 -10.40 -5.31 6.42
CA SER A 31 -11.14 -6.57 6.36
C SER A 31 -12.33 -6.54 5.41
N THR A 32 -12.57 -7.67 4.76
CA THR A 32 -13.70 -7.89 3.87
C THR A 32 -14.45 -9.15 4.30
N LYS A 33 -15.75 -9.02 4.53
CA LYS A 33 -16.60 -10.14 4.91
C LYS A 33 -17.06 -10.92 3.67
N PHE A 34 -16.76 -12.22 3.64
CA PHE A 34 -17.18 -13.18 2.63
C PHE A 34 -18.05 -14.26 3.28
N GLY A 35 -19.37 -14.04 3.28
CA GLY A 35 -20.32 -14.95 3.93
C GLY A 35 -20.00 -15.13 5.42
N THR A 36 -19.55 -16.32 5.79
CA THR A 36 -19.18 -16.69 7.18
C THR A 36 -17.70 -16.46 7.51
N ARG A 37 -16.87 -16.09 6.52
CA ARG A 37 -15.44 -15.85 6.71
C ARG A 37 -15.14 -14.36 6.55
N THR A 38 -14.09 -13.91 7.23
CA THR A 38 -13.52 -12.59 7.03
C THR A 38 -12.13 -12.76 6.44
N PHE A 39 -11.91 -12.14 5.29
CA PHE A 39 -10.58 -11.99 4.71
C PHE A 39 -9.97 -10.72 5.25
N LYS A 40 -8.72 -10.78 5.68
CA LYS A 40 -7.99 -9.64 6.23
C LYS A 40 -6.70 -9.43 5.47
N TYR A 41 -6.23 -8.19 5.48
CA TYR A 41 -4.92 -7.84 4.97
C TYR A 41 -4.34 -6.70 5.78
N ALA A 42 -3.06 -6.81 6.11
CA ALA A 42 -2.41 -5.89 7.03
C ALA A 42 -0.99 -5.51 6.57
N LEU A 43 -0.60 -4.27 6.87
CA LEU A 43 0.79 -3.81 6.81
C LEU A 43 1.30 -3.67 8.24
N GLN A 44 2.45 -4.28 8.54
CA GLN A 44 3.00 -4.32 9.90
C GLN A 44 4.50 -3.99 9.91
N ARG A 45 4.93 -3.14 10.84
CA ARG A 45 6.36 -2.90 11.10
C ARG A 45 7.04 -4.15 11.63
N THR A 46 8.29 -4.38 11.24
CA THR A 46 9.07 -5.54 11.65
C THR A 46 10.56 -5.23 11.76
N GLU A 47 11.30 -6.13 12.37
CA GLU A 47 12.77 -6.09 12.49
C GLU A 47 13.49 -6.80 11.34
N THR A 48 12.77 -7.26 10.30
CA THR A 48 13.40 -7.84 9.11
C THR A 48 14.18 -6.78 8.33
N GLU A 49 15.08 -7.22 7.46
CA GLU A 49 15.90 -6.32 6.64
C GLU A 49 15.18 -5.81 5.38
N PHE A 50 14.22 -6.59 4.86
CA PHE A 50 13.50 -6.31 3.63
C PHE A 50 12.00 -6.59 3.81
N LEU A 51 11.19 -6.14 2.84
CA LEU A 51 9.76 -6.49 2.81
C LEU A 51 9.59 -8.02 2.74
N THR A 52 8.70 -8.56 3.55
CA THR A 52 8.30 -9.97 3.51
C THR A 52 6.78 -10.06 3.59
N ALA A 53 6.22 -11.23 3.30
CA ALA A 53 4.78 -11.46 3.43
C ALA A 53 4.50 -12.86 3.98
N ASP A 54 3.40 -12.99 4.72
CA ASP A 54 2.89 -14.25 5.25
C ASP A 54 1.37 -14.31 5.14
N PHE A 55 0.81 -15.52 5.23
CA PHE A 55 -0.62 -15.77 5.25
C PHE A 55 -1.00 -16.73 6.37
N THR A 56 -1.58 -16.17 7.44
CA THR A 56 -2.05 -16.91 8.61
C THR A 56 -3.41 -16.39 9.06
N ASP A 57 -4.27 -17.27 9.61
CA ASP A 57 -5.58 -16.89 10.16
C ASP A 57 -6.47 -16.05 9.23
N ASN A 58 -6.50 -16.40 7.94
CA ASN A 58 -7.21 -15.65 6.88
C ASN A 58 -6.72 -14.20 6.68
N THR A 59 -5.50 -13.91 7.11
CA THR A 59 -4.87 -12.59 7.06
C THR A 59 -3.60 -12.65 6.23
N ILE A 60 -3.53 -11.87 5.16
CA ILE A 60 -2.26 -11.61 4.47
C ILE A 60 -1.57 -10.47 5.22
N ILE A 61 -0.37 -10.70 5.73
CA ILE A 61 0.41 -9.66 6.40
C ILE A 61 1.64 -9.37 5.55
N MET A 62 1.81 -8.12 5.11
CA MET A 62 3.08 -7.65 4.59
C MET A 62 3.85 -6.98 5.73
N TYR A 63 5.09 -7.41 5.92
CA TYR A 63 5.96 -6.85 6.93
C TYR A 63 6.92 -5.84 6.30
N MET A 64 7.00 -4.64 6.90
CA MET A 64 7.87 -3.56 6.48
C MET A 64 8.92 -3.27 7.56
N PRO A 65 10.23 -3.32 7.24
CA PRO A 65 11.29 -2.96 8.18
C PRO A 65 11.05 -1.59 8.83
N VAL A 66 11.28 -1.46 10.13
CA VAL A 66 11.08 -0.20 10.87
C VAL A 66 11.81 0.98 10.20
N ALA A 67 13.07 0.77 9.78
CA ALA A 67 13.86 1.81 9.12
C ALA A 67 13.22 2.30 7.80
N LEU A 68 12.71 1.37 6.98
CA LEU A 68 12.02 1.73 5.73
C LEU A 68 10.69 2.43 6.03
N ALA A 69 9.95 1.96 7.03
CA ALA A 69 8.67 2.56 7.42
C ALA A 69 8.85 4.02 7.83
N LEU A 70 9.84 4.32 8.68
CA LEU A 70 10.14 5.69 9.14
C LEU A 70 10.56 6.61 7.98
N GLU A 71 11.41 6.15 7.06
CA GLU A 71 11.77 6.95 5.87
C GLU A 71 10.54 7.17 4.98
N TRP A 72 9.74 6.13 4.75
CA TRP A 72 8.59 6.19 3.84
C TRP A 72 7.50 7.16 4.30
N THR A 73 7.16 7.12 5.59
CA THR A 73 6.08 7.91 6.19
C THR A 73 6.49 9.38 6.35
N SER A 74 7.78 9.66 6.58
CA SER A 74 8.29 11.02 6.81
C SER A 74 8.75 11.77 5.56
N THR A 75 8.78 11.13 4.39
CA THR A 75 9.31 11.73 3.15
C THR A 75 8.31 11.72 2.00
N ASN A 76 8.68 12.34 0.87
CA ASN A 76 7.92 12.26 -0.38
C ASN A 76 8.17 10.97 -1.17
N ARG A 77 8.89 9.99 -0.60
CA ARG A 77 9.12 8.71 -1.25
C ARG A 77 7.78 8.02 -1.57
N VAL A 78 7.65 7.52 -2.79
CA VAL A 78 6.42 6.88 -3.28
C VAL A 78 6.17 5.54 -2.58
N GLY A 79 7.19 4.69 -2.52
CA GLY A 79 7.05 3.32 -2.03
C GLY A 79 8.37 2.57 -1.91
N TYR A 80 8.25 1.31 -1.51
CA TYR A 80 9.33 0.32 -1.47
C TYR A 80 8.87 -0.96 -2.11
N GLU A 81 9.78 -1.62 -2.82
CA GLU A 81 9.57 -2.96 -3.36
C GLU A 81 10.63 -3.93 -2.85
N ASN A 82 10.29 -5.20 -2.87
CA ASN A 82 11.24 -6.29 -2.73
C ASN A 82 10.99 -7.33 -3.81
N ASN A 83 12.01 -7.59 -4.62
CA ASN A 83 12.04 -8.56 -5.71
C ASN A 83 13.05 -9.69 -5.47
N SER A 84 13.77 -9.69 -4.34
CA SER A 84 14.76 -10.71 -3.99
C SER A 84 14.14 -11.92 -3.27
N SER A 85 12.85 -11.87 -2.95
CA SER A 85 12.11 -12.99 -2.34
C SER A 85 11.44 -13.84 -3.42
N GLU A 86 10.88 -15.00 -3.03
CA GLU A 86 10.10 -15.84 -3.95
C GLU A 86 8.88 -15.11 -4.55
N MET A 87 8.43 -14.03 -3.92
CA MET A 87 7.30 -13.19 -4.30
C MET A 87 7.74 -11.73 -4.56
N TYR A 88 7.10 -11.06 -5.52
CA TYR A 88 7.26 -9.60 -5.67
C TYR A 88 6.33 -8.86 -4.70
N LEU A 89 6.91 -8.00 -3.88
CA LEU A 89 6.20 -7.20 -2.87
C LEU A 89 6.36 -5.70 -3.16
N LEU A 90 5.29 -4.93 -2.97
CA LEU A 90 5.32 -3.47 -3.11
C LEU A 90 4.34 -2.79 -2.17
N VAL A 91 4.83 -1.80 -1.42
CA VAL A 91 4.02 -0.84 -0.67
C VAL A 91 4.19 0.53 -1.32
N GLU A 92 3.09 1.19 -1.70
CA GLU A 92 3.14 2.53 -2.31
C GLU A 92 2.01 3.44 -1.80
N LYS A 93 2.25 4.75 -1.90
CA LYS A 93 1.23 5.78 -1.68
C LYS A 93 0.17 5.70 -2.77
N ASP A 94 -1.11 5.78 -2.41
CA ASP A 94 -2.22 5.75 -3.34
C ASP A 94 -2.44 7.15 -3.94
N PHE A 95 -2.05 7.33 -5.20
CA PHE A 95 -2.25 8.60 -5.91
C PHE A 95 -3.66 8.68 -6.50
N LYS A 96 -4.17 9.90 -6.68
CA LYS A 96 -5.40 10.15 -7.44
C LYS A 96 -5.24 9.59 -8.86
N CYS A 97 -6.24 8.87 -9.33
CA CYS A 97 -6.32 8.55 -10.75
C CYS A 97 -6.60 9.84 -11.53
N LEU A 98 -6.17 9.86 -12.79
CA LEU A 98 -6.45 10.97 -13.70
C LEU A 98 -7.79 10.80 -14.42
N ASP A 99 -8.29 9.56 -14.46
CA ASP A 99 -9.60 9.24 -15.01
C ASP A 99 -10.69 9.38 -13.94
N ASN A 100 -11.90 9.76 -14.37
CA ASN A 100 -13.09 9.71 -13.52
C ASN A 100 -13.46 8.26 -13.23
N VAL A 101 -13.13 7.80 -12.04
CA VAL A 101 -13.58 6.51 -11.50
C VAL A 101 -14.70 6.74 -10.48
N ALA A 102 -15.55 5.73 -10.28
CA ALA A 102 -16.65 5.80 -9.31
C ALA A 102 -16.20 5.79 -7.84
N GLU A 103 -14.91 5.54 -7.59
CA GLU A 103 -14.32 5.48 -6.25
C GLU A 103 -14.03 6.89 -5.71
N ASP A 104 -14.29 7.13 -4.43
CA ASP A 104 -13.85 8.36 -3.77
C ASP A 104 -12.32 8.36 -3.62
N GLN A 105 -11.68 9.42 -4.13
CA GLN A 105 -10.23 9.61 -4.12
C GLN A 105 -9.82 10.87 -3.35
N SER A 106 -10.71 11.46 -2.56
CA SER A 106 -10.45 12.71 -1.82
C SER A 106 -9.21 12.61 -0.91
N ASP A 107 -8.97 11.44 -0.32
CA ASP A 107 -7.85 11.14 0.59
C ASP A 107 -6.57 10.61 -0.11
N ASN A 108 -6.56 10.55 -1.44
CA ASN A 108 -5.40 10.09 -2.19
C ASN A 108 -4.34 11.19 -2.35
N TYR A 109 -3.09 10.78 -2.57
CA TYR A 109 -1.98 11.67 -2.88
C TYR A 109 -2.17 12.35 -4.25
N PRO A 110 -1.71 13.60 -4.43
CA PRO A 110 -1.77 14.27 -5.74
C PRO A 110 -0.92 13.52 -6.75
N ASN A 111 -1.47 13.26 -7.95
CA ASN A 111 -0.78 12.50 -8.96
C ASN A 111 0.39 13.32 -9.56
N PRO A 112 1.64 12.82 -9.55
CA PRO A 112 2.78 13.56 -10.09
C PRO A 112 2.74 13.75 -11.61
N LEU A 113 1.86 13.04 -12.32
CA LEU A 113 1.74 13.12 -13.78
C LEU A 113 0.74 14.18 -14.26
N VAL A 114 0.07 14.92 -13.37
CA VAL A 114 -0.96 15.92 -13.73
C VAL A 114 -0.44 16.95 -14.74
N GLU A 115 0.81 17.42 -14.63
CA GLU A 115 1.38 18.40 -15.57
C GLU A 115 1.57 17.88 -17.00
N ASN A 116 1.68 16.55 -17.18
CA ASN A 116 1.87 15.94 -18.49
C ASN A 116 0.55 15.65 -19.22
N PHE A 117 -0.56 15.55 -18.50
CA PHE A 117 -1.88 15.32 -19.08
C PHE A 117 -2.48 16.59 -19.68
N THR A 118 -2.33 17.74 -19.01
CA THR A 118 -2.86 19.03 -19.50
C THR A 118 -2.20 19.51 -20.81
N LYS A 119 -0.99 19.02 -21.13
CA LYS A 119 -0.29 19.36 -22.38
C LYS A 119 -0.68 18.48 -23.58
N LYS A 120 -1.38 17.37 -23.36
CA LYS A 120 -1.82 16.47 -24.44
C LYS A 120 -3.22 16.80 -24.99
N GLU A 121 -3.97 17.65 -24.29
CA GLU A 121 -5.32 18.08 -24.67
C GLU A 121 -5.37 19.50 -25.29
N LEU A 122 -4.20 20.10 -25.54
CA LEU A 122 -3.98 21.33 -26.30
C LEU A 122 -3.19 21.03 -27.58
#